data_AF-A0A800JAY4-F1
#
_entry.id   AF-A0A800JAY4-F1
#
_cell.length_a   1.000
_cell.length_b   1.000
_cell.length_c   1.000
_cell.angle_alpha   90.00
_cell.angle_beta   90.00
_cell.angle_gamma   90.00
#
_symmetry.space_group_name_H-M   'P 1'
#
loop_
_entity.id
_entity.type
_entity.pdbx_description
1 polymer ?
#
loop_
_entity_poly.entity_id
_entity_poly.type
_entity_poly.pdbx_seq_one_letter_code
_entity_poly.pdbx_strand_id
1 'polypeptide(L)'
;MTFEQRIDWFSARNLIMLFLWKDHFLNPLVPEQLQKLKSSGLLDNKYLLKVLEEYLPELDAELPRGMYFPVPISRSLSEGGEFSTILAGQFFYDFIRVDDSQKWSLRDKYITGKVLSLFESNLFYEKETNRYYVEYWSDSRWDKCYLECAITPMLGLSVENI
;
A
#
# COMPACT_ATOMS: atom_id res chain seq x y z
N MET A 1 -4.20 14.46 17.15
CA MET A 1 -3.34 13.26 17.00
C MET A 1 -2.19 13.65 16.09
N THR A 2 -0.96 13.19 16.32
CA THR A 2 0.15 13.48 15.39
C THR A 2 -0.02 12.69 14.09
N PHE A 3 0.74 13.06 13.05
CA PHE A 3 0.77 12.31 11.79
C PHE A 3 1.13 10.83 12.01
N GLU A 4 2.18 10.55 12.78
CA GLU A 4 2.64 9.19 13.06
C GLU A 4 1.57 8.39 13.81
N GLN A 5 0.98 8.97 14.86
CA GLN A 5 -0.12 8.34 15.58
C GLN A 5 -1.31 8.04 14.66
N ARG A 6 -1.59 8.92 13.67
CA ARG A 6 -2.64 8.68 12.67
C ARG A 6 -2.29 7.54 11.74
N ILE A 7 -1.04 7.47 11.28
CA ILE A 7 -0.55 6.37 10.44
C ILE A 7 -0.62 5.04 11.20
N ASP A 8 -0.20 5.01 12.47
CA ASP A 8 -0.30 3.82 13.31
C ASP A 8 -1.76 3.38 13.51
N TRP A 9 -2.67 4.36 13.69
CA TRP A 9 -4.10 4.10 13.82
C TRP A 9 -4.70 3.42 12.58
N PHE A 10 -4.30 3.85 11.37
CA PHE A 10 -4.69 3.21 10.11
C PHE A 10 -4.07 1.82 9.97
N SER A 11 -2.78 1.69 10.28
CA SER A 11 -2.04 0.42 10.20
C SER A 11 -2.66 -0.67 11.08
N ALA A 12 -3.05 -0.33 12.31
CA ALA A 12 -3.72 -1.23 13.24
C ALA A 12 -5.05 -1.80 12.70
N ARG A 13 -5.64 -1.16 11.68
CA ARG A 13 -6.87 -1.57 10.99
C ARG A 13 -6.61 -2.25 9.63
N ASN A 14 -5.34 -2.48 9.29
CA ASN A 14 -4.90 -2.93 7.96
C ASN A 14 -5.29 -1.96 6.83
N LEU A 15 -5.28 -0.66 7.13
CA LEU A 15 -5.38 0.40 6.13
C LEU A 15 -3.96 0.98 5.94
N ILE A 16 -3.27 0.58 4.89
CA ILE A 16 -1.87 0.97 4.67
C ILE A 16 -1.81 2.21 3.79
N MET A 17 -1.30 3.31 4.32
CA MET A 17 -1.19 4.57 3.58
C MET A 17 0.12 4.61 2.80
N LEU A 18 0.06 4.71 1.48
CA LEU A 18 1.23 4.82 0.60
C LEU A 18 1.24 6.16 -0.13
N PHE A 19 2.35 6.88 -0.03
CA PHE A 19 2.48 8.25 -0.51
C PHE A 19 3.39 8.26 -1.73
N LEU A 20 2.83 8.57 -2.91
CA LEU A 20 3.62 8.73 -4.12
C LEU A 20 4.50 9.99 -3.98
N TRP A 21 5.81 9.80 -3.95
CA TRP A 21 6.79 10.87 -4.03
C TRP A 21 7.74 10.61 -5.19
N LYS A 22 7.78 11.56 -6.14
CA LYS A 22 8.41 11.37 -7.45
C LYS A 22 7.81 10.13 -8.15
N ASP A 23 8.61 9.08 -8.31
CA ASP A 23 8.27 7.84 -9.00
C ASP A 23 8.14 6.64 -8.07
N HIS A 24 8.21 6.81 -6.74
CA HIS A 24 8.10 5.71 -5.77
C HIS A 24 7.02 5.95 -4.72
N PHE A 25 6.39 4.86 -4.27
CA PHE A 25 5.50 4.89 -3.11
C PHE A 25 6.28 4.75 -1.82
N LEU A 26 6.09 5.71 -0.91
CA LEU A 26 6.69 5.73 0.42
C LEU A 26 5.67 5.28 1.47
N ASN A 27 6.09 4.35 2.32
CA ASN A 27 5.39 3.90 3.51
C ASN A 27 5.88 4.70 4.74
N PRO A 28 5.03 5.53 5.36
CA PRO A 28 5.41 6.30 6.55
C PRO A 28 5.70 5.46 7.79
N LEU A 29 5.38 4.16 7.80
CA LEU A 29 5.77 3.23 8.86
C LEU A 29 7.27 2.87 8.81
N VAL A 30 7.94 3.09 7.68
CA VAL A 30 9.39 2.88 7.54
C VAL A 30 10.12 4.18 7.89
N PRO A 31 10.99 4.22 8.92
CA PRO A 31 11.61 5.47 9.39
C PRO A 31 12.33 6.27 8.32
N GLU A 32 13.10 5.62 7.46
CA GLU A 32 13.82 6.29 6.36
C GLU A 32 12.86 6.93 5.34
N GLN A 33 11.74 6.26 5.06
CA GLN A 33 10.73 6.75 4.12
C GLN A 33 9.88 7.87 4.76
N LEU A 34 9.62 7.79 6.07
CA LEU A 34 9.00 8.87 6.83
C LEU A 34 9.85 10.15 6.80
N GLN A 35 11.18 10.04 6.99
CA GLN A 35 12.07 11.21 6.90
C GLN A 35 12.04 11.81 5.50
N LYS A 36 12.05 10.98 4.45
CA LYS A 36 11.87 11.45 3.07
C LYS A 36 10.55 12.21 2.91
N LEU A 37 9.44 11.65 3.40
CA LEU A 37 8.12 12.30 3.36
C LEU A 37 8.11 13.66 4.07
N LYS A 38 8.66 13.74 5.28
CA LYS A 38 8.77 15.00 6.03
C LYS A 38 9.58 16.06 5.30
N SER A 39 10.68 15.66 4.65
CA SER A 39 11.53 16.56 3.87
C SER A 39 10.97 16.92 2.49
N SER A 40 9.92 16.23 2.02
CA SER A 40 9.41 16.35 0.65
C SER A 40 8.50 17.55 0.40
N GLY A 41 7.97 18.16 1.46
CA GLY A 41 6.90 19.16 1.40
C GLY A 41 5.49 18.60 1.11
N LEU A 42 5.35 17.27 0.89
CA LEU A 42 4.02 16.67 0.67
C LEU A 42 3.09 16.87 1.86
N LEU A 43 3.63 16.77 3.08
CA LEU A 43 2.86 16.88 4.32
C LEU A 43 2.43 18.32 4.64
N ASP A 44 2.91 19.32 3.89
CA ASP A 44 2.46 20.71 4.00
C ASP A 44 1.13 20.95 3.27
N ASN A 45 0.67 19.97 2.48
CA ASN A 45 -0.60 20.06 1.76
C ASN A 45 -1.79 19.89 2.72
N LYS A 46 -2.52 20.98 2.97
CA LYS A 46 -3.73 20.99 3.81
C LYS A 46 -4.79 19.98 3.39
N TYR A 47 -4.96 19.71 2.09
CA TYR A 47 -5.95 18.73 1.61
C TYR A 47 -5.49 17.31 1.91
N LEU A 48 -4.19 17.04 1.85
CA LEU A 48 -3.64 15.74 2.23
C LEU A 48 -3.85 15.49 3.73
N LEU A 49 -3.60 16.48 4.56
CA LEU A 49 -3.85 16.38 6.00
C LEU A 49 -5.33 16.15 6.29
N LYS A 50 -6.25 16.88 5.63
CA LYS A 50 -7.70 16.63 5.75
C LYS A 50 -8.10 15.21 5.36
N VAL A 51 -7.52 14.65 4.29
CA VAL A 51 -7.76 13.25 3.89
C VAL A 51 -7.41 12.29 5.02
N LEU A 52 -6.28 12.49 5.69
CA LEU A 52 -5.79 11.62 6.74
C LEU A 52 -6.47 11.83 8.09
N GLU A 53 -6.85 13.07 8.41
CA GLU A 53 -7.30 13.45 9.75
C GLU A 53 -8.82 13.43 9.90
N GLU A 54 -9.55 13.77 8.84
CA GLU A 54 -11.01 13.93 8.83
C GLU A 54 -11.67 12.85 7.97
N TYR A 55 -11.37 12.84 6.67
CA TYR A 55 -12.16 12.10 5.68
C TYR A 55 -12.04 10.58 5.75
N LEU A 56 -10.81 10.03 5.65
CA LEU A 56 -10.64 8.57 5.74
C LEU A 56 -11.07 8.02 7.11
N PRO A 57 -10.77 8.67 8.25
CA PRO A 57 -11.25 8.21 9.55
C PRO A 57 -12.77 8.22 9.72
N GLU A 58 -13.48 9.18 9.13
CA GLU A 58 -14.96 9.24 9.19
C GLU A 58 -15.63 8.03 8.51
N LEU A 59 -15.00 7.47 7.48
CA LEU A 59 -15.52 6.34 6.73
C LEU A 59 -14.89 4.99 7.11
N ASP A 60 -14.10 4.92 8.20
CA ASP A 60 -13.33 3.73 8.60
C ASP A 60 -14.11 2.41 8.52
N ALA A 61 -15.35 2.40 9.03
CA ALA A 61 -16.20 1.21 9.05
C ALA A 61 -16.60 0.71 7.63
N GLU A 62 -16.52 1.56 6.62
CA GLU A 62 -16.88 1.28 5.22
C GLU A 62 -15.66 1.00 4.34
N LEU A 63 -14.45 1.32 4.83
CA LEU A 63 -13.22 1.19 4.07
C LEU A 63 -12.72 -0.27 4.08
N PRO A 64 -12.55 -0.92 2.91
CA PRO A 64 -11.93 -2.23 2.85
C PRO A 64 -10.47 -2.19 3.32
N ARG A 65 -10.00 -3.30 3.88
CA ARG A 65 -8.59 -3.48 4.24
C ARG A 65 -7.73 -3.51 2.97
N GLY A 66 -6.57 -2.87 3.01
CA GLY A 66 -5.67 -2.82 1.85
C GLY A 66 -4.82 -1.56 1.88
N MET A 67 -4.41 -1.12 0.69
CA MET A 67 -3.56 0.04 0.49
C MET A 67 -4.37 1.22 -0.03
N TYR A 68 -4.11 2.39 0.52
CA TYR A 68 -4.74 3.64 0.14
C TYR A 68 -3.68 4.65 -0.30
N PHE A 69 -4.02 5.44 -1.31
CA PHE A 69 -3.14 6.44 -1.88
C PHE A 69 -3.72 7.84 -1.64
N PRO A 70 -3.38 8.50 -0.51
CA PRO A 70 -4.04 9.75 -0.12
C PRO A 70 -3.61 10.96 -0.96
N VAL A 71 -2.44 10.92 -1.60
CA VAL A 71 -1.94 12.00 -2.47
C VAL A 71 -2.90 12.29 -3.64
N PRO A 72 -3.29 11.31 -4.49
CA PRO A 72 -4.24 11.58 -5.56
C PRO A 72 -5.63 12.00 -5.05
N ILE A 73 -6.13 11.43 -3.94
CA ILE A 73 -7.39 11.88 -3.31
C ILE A 73 -7.30 13.38 -2.97
N SER A 74 -6.19 13.80 -2.35
CA SER A 74 -6.00 15.21 -1.97
C SER A 74 -5.98 16.16 -3.17
N ARG A 75 -5.51 15.69 -4.34
CA ARG A 75 -5.52 16.48 -5.58
C ARG A 75 -6.94 16.68 -6.08
N SER A 76 -7.74 15.61 -6.15
CA SER A 76 -9.16 15.70 -6.53
C SER A 76 -9.93 16.68 -5.64
N LEU A 77 -9.68 16.68 -4.33
CA LEU A 77 -10.30 17.63 -3.40
C LEU A 77 -9.82 19.07 -3.62
N SER A 78 -8.53 19.27 -3.92
CA SER A 78 -7.99 20.59 -4.21
C SER A 78 -8.56 21.22 -5.48
N GLU A 79 -9.04 20.39 -6.41
CA GLU A 79 -9.70 20.78 -7.67
C GLU A 79 -11.21 21.01 -7.50
N GLY A 80 -11.73 20.94 -6.26
CA GLY A 80 -13.14 21.16 -5.95
C GLY A 80 -14.00 19.90 -5.93
N GLY A 81 -13.39 18.72 -6.01
CA GLY A 81 -14.09 17.45 -5.81
C GLY A 81 -14.56 17.25 -4.36
N GLU A 82 -15.57 16.40 -4.19
CA GLU A 82 -16.07 15.99 -2.87
C GLU A 82 -15.50 14.62 -2.47
N PHE A 83 -15.24 14.45 -1.18
CA PHE A 83 -14.80 13.17 -0.66
C PHE A 83 -15.97 12.18 -0.61
N SER A 84 -15.71 10.92 -0.98
CA SER A 84 -16.69 9.84 -0.92
C SER A 84 -15.99 8.47 -0.85
N THR A 85 -16.71 7.43 -0.47
CA THR A 85 -16.24 6.04 -0.57
C THR A 85 -15.88 5.65 -2.00
N ILE A 86 -16.59 6.20 -3.00
CA ILE A 86 -16.30 5.99 -4.42
C ILE A 86 -14.93 6.57 -4.77
N LEU A 87 -14.64 7.81 -4.35
CA LEU A 87 -13.33 8.44 -4.58
C LEU A 87 -12.21 7.67 -3.86
N ALA A 88 -12.43 7.28 -2.60
CA ALA A 88 -11.46 6.47 -1.86
C ALA A 88 -11.19 5.13 -2.57
N GLY A 89 -12.24 4.47 -3.07
CA GLY A 89 -12.15 3.20 -3.81
C GLY A 89 -11.40 3.28 -5.15
N GLN A 90 -11.38 4.46 -5.80
CA GLN A 90 -10.56 4.68 -7.00
C GLN A 90 -9.07 4.70 -6.68
N PHE A 91 -8.71 5.09 -5.46
CA PHE A 91 -7.32 5.18 -4.98
C PHE A 91 -7.06 4.18 -3.86
N PHE A 92 -7.60 2.98 -4.05
CA PHE A 92 -7.47 1.82 -3.19
C PHE A 92 -6.97 0.61 -3.97
N TYR A 93 -6.15 -0.21 -3.33
CA TYR A 93 -5.72 -1.50 -3.87
C TYR A 93 -5.75 -2.58 -2.79
N ASP A 94 -6.35 -3.73 -3.14
CA ASP A 94 -6.41 -4.89 -2.26
C ASP A 94 -5.01 -5.48 -2.06
N PHE A 95 -4.81 -6.19 -0.95
CA PHE A 95 -3.62 -7.01 -0.81
C PHE A 95 -3.62 -8.14 -1.84
N ILE A 96 -2.44 -8.48 -2.34
CA ILE A 96 -2.24 -9.72 -3.08
C ILE A 96 -2.27 -10.85 -2.06
N ARG A 97 -3.21 -11.78 -2.20
CA ARG A 97 -3.33 -12.91 -1.27
C ARG A 97 -2.46 -14.06 -1.72
N VAL A 98 -1.73 -14.65 -0.78
CA VAL A 98 -1.05 -15.94 -0.95
C VAL A 98 -1.66 -16.92 0.04
N ASP A 99 -2.39 -17.91 -0.49
CA ASP A 99 -3.09 -18.90 0.33
C ASP A 99 -2.16 -20.02 0.84
N ASP A 100 -2.70 -20.92 1.66
CA ASP A 100 -1.99 -22.07 2.24
C ASP A 100 -1.52 -23.11 1.22
N SER A 101 -1.99 -22.98 -0.03
CA SER A 101 -1.63 -23.81 -1.18
C SER A 101 -0.64 -23.08 -2.11
N GLN A 102 -0.05 -21.98 -1.65
CA GLN A 102 0.85 -21.08 -2.40
C GLN A 102 0.22 -20.49 -3.67
N LYS A 103 -1.11 -20.37 -3.74
CA LYS A 103 -1.76 -19.70 -4.87
C LYS A 103 -1.87 -18.21 -4.58
N TRP A 104 -1.48 -17.44 -5.59
CA TRP A 104 -1.54 -15.99 -5.56
C TRP A 104 -2.85 -15.53 -6.17
N SER A 105 -3.53 -14.58 -5.53
CA SER A 105 -4.76 -13.99 -6.06
C SER A 105 -4.89 -12.52 -5.71
N LEU A 106 -5.63 -11.80 -6.55
CA LEU A 106 -6.02 -10.43 -6.31
C LEU A 106 -7.49 -10.26 -6.73
N ARG A 107 -8.32 -9.70 -5.85
CA ARG A 107 -9.77 -9.55 -6.09
C ARG A 107 -10.43 -10.85 -6.56
N ASP A 108 -10.14 -11.93 -5.85
CA ASP A 108 -10.62 -13.30 -6.10
C ASP A 108 -10.26 -13.88 -7.48
N LYS A 109 -9.27 -13.30 -8.17
CA LYS A 109 -8.72 -13.81 -9.42
C LYS A 109 -7.31 -14.32 -9.20
N TYR A 110 -7.07 -15.57 -9.61
CA TYR A 110 -5.73 -16.14 -9.54
C TYR A 110 -4.75 -15.40 -10.45
N ILE A 111 -3.57 -15.13 -9.89
CA ILE A 111 -2.42 -14.59 -10.60
C ILE A 111 -1.57 -15.78 -11.04
N THR A 112 -1.34 -15.92 -12.34
CA THR A 112 -0.62 -17.06 -12.92
C THR A 112 0.25 -16.63 -14.09
N GLY A 113 1.11 -17.53 -14.57
CA GLY A 113 1.94 -17.32 -15.76
C GLY A 113 2.88 -16.11 -15.60
N LYS A 114 2.99 -15.30 -16.65
CA LYS A 114 3.96 -14.19 -16.71
C LYS A 114 3.79 -13.16 -15.59
N VAL A 115 2.56 -12.89 -15.17
CA VAL A 115 2.31 -11.92 -14.09
C VAL A 115 2.82 -12.47 -12.76
N LEU A 116 2.58 -13.76 -12.48
CA LEU A 116 3.11 -14.40 -11.28
C LEU A 116 4.64 -14.39 -11.28
N SER A 117 5.27 -14.79 -12.39
CA SER A 117 6.73 -14.78 -12.50
C SER A 117 7.34 -13.39 -12.33
N LEU A 118 6.66 -12.34 -12.81
CA LEU A 118 7.07 -10.95 -12.58
C LEU A 118 7.02 -10.61 -11.09
N PHE A 119 5.93 -10.96 -10.42
CA PHE A 119 5.72 -10.69 -8.99
C PHE A 119 6.74 -11.43 -8.13
N GLU A 120 6.97 -12.72 -8.39
CA GLU A 120 7.97 -13.53 -7.68
C GLU A 120 9.40 -12.97 -7.87
N SER A 121 9.74 -12.49 -9.07
CA SER A 121 11.06 -11.91 -9.35
C SER A 121 11.27 -10.52 -8.73
N ASN A 122 10.20 -9.88 -8.28
CA ASN A 122 10.20 -8.55 -7.68
C ASN A 122 9.59 -8.57 -6.27
N LEU A 123 9.74 -9.71 -5.58
CA LEU A 123 9.24 -9.93 -4.24
C LEU A 123 10.27 -9.47 -3.21
N PHE A 124 9.83 -8.62 -2.30
CA PHE A 124 10.64 -8.06 -1.23
C PHE A 124 9.96 -8.24 0.12
N TYR A 125 10.70 -7.99 1.19
CA TYR A 125 10.22 -8.07 2.56
C TYR A 125 10.57 -6.78 3.31
N GLU A 126 9.55 -6.11 3.84
CA GLU A 126 9.66 -4.90 4.65
C GLU A 126 9.63 -5.29 6.13
N LYS A 127 10.78 -5.16 6.80
CA LYS A 127 10.96 -5.65 8.18
C LYS A 127 10.15 -4.84 9.18
N GLU A 128 10.04 -3.54 8.96
CA GLU A 128 9.40 -2.57 9.83
C GLU A 128 7.89 -2.83 9.96
N THR A 129 7.28 -3.35 8.89
CA THR A 129 5.84 -3.69 8.87
C THR A 129 5.57 -5.19 8.89
N ASN A 130 6.62 -6.04 8.88
CA ASN A 130 6.53 -7.49 8.78
C ASN A 130 5.65 -7.95 7.61
N ARG A 131 5.88 -7.36 6.43
CA ARG A 131 5.08 -7.64 5.22
C ARG A 131 5.95 -7.94 4.02
N TYR A 132 5.49 -8.90 3.23
CA TYR A 132 5.97 -9.06 1.87
C TYR A 132 5.28 -8.06 0.96
N TYR A 133 6.01 -7.59 -0.04
CA TYR A 133 5.46 -6.73 -1.08
C TYR A 133 6.11 -7.05 -2.42
N VAL A 134 5.40 -6.76 -3.50
CA VAL A 134 5.98 -6.70 -4.84
C VAL A 134 6.17 -5.25 -5.23
N GLU A 135 7.29 -4.94 -5.87
CA GLU A 135 7.58 -3.60 -6.39
C GLU A 135 8.12 -3.69 -7.80
N TYR A 136 7.42 -3.08 -8.76
CA TYR A 136 7.76 -3.21 -10.19
C TYR A 136 7.46 -1.92 -10.95
N TRP A 137 8.17 -1.69 -12.04
CA TRP A 137 7.92 -0.53 -12.89
C TRP A 137 6.60 -0.69 -13.66
N SER A 138 5.70 0.28 -13.50
CA SER A 138 4.41 0.37 -14.18
C SER A 138 4.31 1.72 -14.89
N ASP A 139 4.46 1.70 -16.21
CA ASP A 139 4.42 2.84 -17.14
C ASP A 139 5.38 4.01 -16.81
N SER A 140 5.14 4.69 -15.69
CA SER A 140 5.78 5.94 -15.27
C SER A 140 6.22 5.97 -13.80
N ARG A 141 5.98 4.91 -13.03
CA ARG A 141 6.32 4.83 -11.60
C ARG A 141 6.63 3.40 -11.17
N TRP A 142 7.33 3.25 -10.06
CA TRP A 142 7.42 2.00 -9.31
C TRP A 142 6.13 1.81 -8.52
N ASP A 143 5.34 0.82 -8.91
CA ASP A 143 4.16 0.41 -8.18
C ASP A 143 4.55 -0.51 -7.03
N LYS A 144 3.81 -0.46 -5.92
CA LYS A 144 4.10 -1.24 -4.71
C LYS A 144 2.82 -1.86 -4.18
N CYS A 145 2.78 -3.18 -4.13
CA CYS A 145 1.63 -3.95 -3.67
C CYS A 145 2.03 -4.87 -2.52
N TYR A 146 1.43 -4.69 -1.34
CA TYR A 146 1.61 -5.59 -0.20
C TYR A 146 0.86 -6.88 -0.37
N LEU A 147 1.40 -7.92 0.25
CA LEU A 147 0.81 -9.25 0.29
C LEU A 147 0.14 -9.51 1.64
N GLU A 148 -0.94 -10.30 1.58
CA GLU A 148 -1.58 -10.97 2.71
C GLU A 148 -1.31 -12.47 2.59
N CYS A 149 -0.39 -12.96 3.40
CA CYS A 149 0.19 -14.30 3.26
C CYS A 149 -0.30 -15.24 4.37
N ALA A 150 -0.96 -16.34 4.00
CA ALA A 150 -1.23 -17.45 4.93
C ALA A 150 0.05 -18.25 5.23
N ILE A 151 0.94 -18.34 4.25
CA ILE A 151 2.27 -18.95 4.34
C ILE A 151 3.30 -18.07 3.62
N THR A 152 4.59 -18.31 3.85
CA THR A 152 5.64 -17.56 3.15
C THR A 152 5.42 -17.59 1.63
N PRO A 153 5.49 -16.45 0.92
CA PRO A 153 5.37 -16.40 -0.53
C PRO A 153 6.61 -16.94 -1.24
N MET A 154 7.70 -17.18 -0.51
CA MET A 154 8.90 -17.80 -1.06
C MET A 154 8.72 -19.31 -1.19
N LEU A 155 8.89 -19.81 -2.41
CA LEU A 155 9.04 -21.24 -2.68
C LEU A 155 10.40 -21.71 -2.15
N GLY A 156 10.38 -22.64 -1.20
CA GLY A 156 11.57 -23.40 -0.85
C GLY A 156 11.93 -24.32 -2.01
N LEU A 157 12.90 -23.93 -2.83
CA LEU A 157 13.52 -24.84 -3.78
C LEU A 157 14.31 -25.87 -2.96
N SER A 158 14.12 -27.15 -3.28
CA SER A 158 14.69 -28.28 -2.54
C SER A 158 16.12 -28.03 -2.08
N VAL A 159 16.39 -28.28 -0.79
CA VAL A 159 17.76 -28.35 -0.30
C VAL A 159 18.35 -29.68 -0.80
N GLU A 160 19.13 -29.61 -1.86
CA GLU A 160 19.95 -30.76 -2.25
C GLU A 160 21.08 -30.90 -1.22
N ASN A 161 21.11 -32.02 -0.50
CA ASN A 161 22.27 -32.38 0.31
C ASN A 161 23.42 -32.72 -0.66
N ILE A 162 24.45 -31.87 -0.68
CA ILE A 162 25.73 -32.15 -1.34
C ILE A 162 26.56 -33.10 -0.46
#